data_AF-A0A971MUN5-F1
#
_entry.id   AF-A0A971MUN5-F1
#
_cell.length_a   1.000
_cell.length_b   1.000
_cell.length_c   1.000
_cell.angle_alpha   90.00
_cell.angle_beta   90.00
_cell.angle_gamma   90.00
#
_symmetry.space_group_name_H-M   'P 1'
#
loop_
_entity.id
_entity.type
_entity.pdbx_description
1 polymer ?
#
loop_
_entity_poly.entity_id
_entity_poly.type
_entity_poly.pdbx_seq_one_letter_code
_entity_poly.pdbx_strand_id
1 'polypeptide(L)'
;VFILSAKYGLLEENDRISPYEFTLKQLPYNRRVDWAQYVLKQLRPKCDIDNDEFIILAGKDYYETILPELKYYSLPLEHLSMGQRISALERWLHSSSGQAASLQNQVHQSGTLDADCMELHRIFNASKRYNVFEIDSIPFENGIYVVFETGETYGTYDRIVRVGTHTSSNRLKRRLKDHFVKENKDGSIFIKNIGIAMLNKAKDPYLPIWKINTSRPENVRFVDHSKQCDIEKLVSTYLRQNTNFAVFRVDDSIQRLRLEEAIISTLNHTPGFKAHADWLGNSSTEAEIRDSGMWLKQGLDAPRITTDELRFVRDQVGNFSNAIPLNMQSKPDSVIYKKTSASDIRSYITNLLDQSRQRGEHTCILVSGDIHRTMGLANKMPSVCNAMYKLMRPGDTVLHTTPSGHSSTIKIEYQL
;
A
#
# COMPACT_ATOMS: atom_id res chain seq x y z
N VAL A 1 30.55 -5.87 -10.80
CA VAL A 1 29.81 -5.30 -9.65
C VAL A 1 30.75 -4.41 -8.89
N PHE A 2 30.30 -3.24 -8.44
CA PHE A 2 31.11 -2.32 -7.63
C PHE A 2 30.43 -2.05 -6.29
N ILE A 3 31.23 -1.72 -5.28
CA ILE A 3 30.77 -1.38 -3.94
C ILE A 3 31.06 0.10 -3.70
N LEU A 4 30.03 0.85 -3.30
CA LEU A 4 30.17 2.25 -2.89
C LEU A 4 30.59 2.32 -1.42
N SER A 5 31.74 2.94 -1.16
CA SER A 5 32.34 3.14 0.16
C SER A 5 32.41 4.62 0.51
N ALA A 6 31.94 4.99 1.69
CA ALA A 6 32.04 6.37 2.17
C ALA A 6 33.50 6.85 2.27
N LYS A 7 34.43 5.95 2.61
CA LYS A 7 35.84 6.27 2.78
C LYS A 7 36.65 6.14 1.49
N TYR A 8 36.41 5.09 0.70
CA TYR A 8 37.26 4.73 -0.44
C TYR A 8 36.65 5.06 -1.80
N GLY A 9 35.40 5.53 -1.85
CA GLY A 9 34.70 5.86 -3.08
C GLY A 9 34.13 4.61 -3.74
N LEU A 10 34.76 4.15 -4.82
CA LEU A 10 34.41 2.96 -5.58
C LEU A 10 35.40 1.82 -5.29
N LEU A 11 34.88 0.66 -4.90
CA LEU A 11 35.66 -0.56 -4.68
C LEU A 11 35.19 -1.69 -5.61
N GLU A 12 36.12 -2.57 -5.95
CA GLU A 12 35.84 -3.87 -6.58
C GLU A 12 35.58 -4.94 -5.53
N GLU A 13 34.95 -6.04 -5.95
CA GLU A 13 34.58 -7.17 -5.06
C GLU A 13 35.78 -7.76 -4.32
N ASN A 14 36.96 -7.75 -4.94
CA ASN A 14 38.17 -8.37 -4.41
C ASN A 14 39.12 -7.39 -3.71
N ASP A 15 38.74 -6.12 -3.55
CA ASP A 15 39.57 -5.12 -2.89
C ASP A 15 39.72 -5.42 -1.39
N ARG A 16 40.97 -5.43 -0.91
CA ARG A 16 41.28 -5.62 0.52
C ARG A 16 41.41 -4.26 1.19
N ILE A 17 40.52 -3.98 2.14
CA ILE A 17 40.49 -2.74 2.92
C ILE A 17 40.59 -3.02 4.42
N SER A 18 41.15 -2.06 5.17
CA SER A 18 41.11 -2.11 6.64
C SER A 18 39.71 -1.77 7.16
N PRO A 19 39.26 -2.38 8.28
CA PRO A 19 38.00 -2.03 8.94
C PRO A 19 37.89 -0.54 9.24
N TYR A 20 36.69 0.01 9.11
CA TYR A 20 36.41 1.42 9.40
C TYR A 20 34.92 1.62 9.74
N GLU A 21 34.60 2.67 10.49
CA GLU A 21 33.23 3.09 10.79
C GLU A 21 33.03 4.53 10.31
N PHE A 22 32.56 4.68 9.07
CA PHE A 22 32.29 5.99 8.47
C PHE A 22 31.14 5.88 7.48
N THR A 23 30.22 6.83 7.50
CA THR A 23 29.04 6.83 6.63
C THR A 23 28.80 8.22 6.02
N LEU A 24 28.28 8.25 4.79
CA LEU A 24 27.94 9.51 4.12
C LEU A 24 26.87 10.31 4.86
N LYS A 25 26.03 9.68 5.70
CA LYS A 25 25.05 10.39 6.54
C LYS A 25 25.69 11.40 7.50
N GLN A 26 26.94 11.19 7.87
CA GLN A 26 27.69 12.10 8.74
C GLN A 26 28.28 13.30 7.99
N LEU A 27 28.24 13.29 6.64
CA LEU A 27 28.80 14.35 5.81
C LEU A 27 27.74 15.40 5.42
N PRO A 28 28.10 16.70 5.44
CA PRO A 28 27.26 17.73 4.85
C PRO A 28 27.14 17.53 3.33
N TYR A 29 26.07 18.06 2.73
CA TYR A 29 25.72 17.82 1.34
C TYR A 29 26.85 18.14 0.35
N ASN A 30 27.55 19.26 0.52
CA ASN A 30 28.69 19.65 -0.32
C ASN A 30 29.80 18.58 -0.32
N ARG A 31 30.09 17.96 0.83
CA ARG A 31 31.09 16.89 0.93
C ARG A 31 30.62 15.58 0.31
N ARG A 32 29.31 15.35 0.23
CA ARG A 32 28.71 14.22 -0.52
C ARG A 32 28.78 14.42 -2.04
N VAL A 33 28.75 15.68 -2.49
CA VAL A 33 29.01 16.03 -3.90
C VAL A 33 30.49 15.82 -4.24
N ASP A 34 31.42 16.28 -3.39
CA ASP A 34 32.86 16.00 -3.56
C ASP A 34 33.13 14.49 -3.64
N TRP A 35 32.50 13.71 -2.75
CA TRP A 35 32.60 12.25 -2.74
C TRP A 35 32.03 11.63 -4.02
N ALA A 36 30.91 12.12 -4.55
CA ALA A 36 30.35 11.62 -5.81
C ALA A 36 31.29 11.87 -7.00
N GLN A 37 31.90 13.05 -7.08
CA GLN A 37 32.89 13.35 -8.11
C GLN A 37 34.12 12.45 -8.01
N TYR A 38 34.54 12.11 -6.79
CA TYR A 38 35.61 11.13 -6.55
C TYR A 38 35.23 9.73 -7.05
N VAL A 39 34.01 9.26 -6.76
CA VAL A 39 33.48 7.98 -7.29
C VAL A 39 33.42 7.98 -8.82
N LEU A 40 32.88 9.04 -9.43
CA LEU A 40 32.76 9.15 -10.89
C LEU A 40 34.12 9.14 -11.58
N LYS A 41 35.13 9.79 -10.98
CA LYS A 41 36.52 9.73 -11.48
C LYS A 41 37.08 8.29 -11.48
N GLN A 42 36.73 7.48 -10.48
CA GLN A 42 37.12 6.07 -10.41
C GLN A 42 36.29 5.17 -11.34
N LEU A 43 35.05 5.57 -11.63
CA LEU A 43 34.09 4.81 -12.43
C LEU A 43 34.34 4.98 -13.94
N ARG A 44 34.61 6.21 -14.42
CA ARG A 44 34.87 6.53 -15.85
C ARG A 44 35.89 5.62 -16.56
N PRO A 45 37.03 5.21 -15.97
CA PRO A 45 37.95 4.30 -16.66
C PRO A 45 37.46 2.85 -16.72
N LYS A 46 36.36 2.51 -16.03
CA LYS A 46 35.85 1.13 -15.91
C LYS A 46 34.56 0.87 -16.69
N CYS A 47 33.84 1.91 -17.10
CA CYS A 47 32.60 1.82 -17.86
C CYS A 47 32.31 3.10 -18.65
N ASP A 48 31.42 3.00 -19.64
CA ASP A 48 30.94 4.13 -20.42
C ASP A 48 29.73 4.76 -19.72
N ILE A 49 29.96 5.84 -18.98
CA ILE A 49 28.91 6.51 -18.19
C ILE A 49 27.75 7.03 -19.06
N ASP A 50 28.03 7.37 -20.32
CA ASP A 50 27.04 7.97 -21.21
C ASP A 50 26.15 6.93 -21.89
N ASN A 51 26.60 5.67 -21.99
CA ASN A 51 25.91 4.64 -22.78
C ASN A 51 25.60 3.35 -22.01
N ASP A 52 26.31 3.05 -20.92
CA ASP A 52 26.06 1.85 -20.11
C ASP A 52 24.84 2.01 -19.19
N GLU A 53 24.16 0.89 -18.91
CA GLU A 53 23.06 0.84 -17.96
C GLU A 53 23.57 0.51 -16.54
N PHE A 54 23.20 1.35 -15.57
CA PHE A 54 23.60 1.19 -14.17
C PHE A 54 22.45 0.69 -13.30
N ILE A 55 22.59 -0.50 -12.73
CA ILE A 55 21.66 -1.01 -11.71
C ILE A 55 22.18 -0.63 -10.32
N ILE A 56 21.47 0.25 -9.62
CA ILE A 56 21.90 0.79 -8.33
C ILE A 56 21.10 0.16 -7.20
N LEU A 57 21.76 -0.72 -6.45
CA LEU A 57 21.19 -1.42 -5.29
C LEU A 57 21.51 -0.73 -3.95
N ALA A 58 22.32 0.34 -3.98
CA ALA A 58 22.77 1.09 -2.82
C ALA A 58 21.68 1.98 -2.20
N GLY A 59 21.83 2.34 -0.94
CA GLY A 59 20.93 3.26 -0.23
C GLY A 59 21.01 4.70 -0.76
N LYS A 60 19.95 5.49 -0.52
CA LYS A 60 19.78 6.85 -1.05
C LYS A 60 21.00 7.75 -0.89
N ASP A 61 21.58 7.78 0.31
CA ASP A 61 22.72 8.65 0.62
C ASP A 61 23.96 8.36 -0.23
N TYR A 62 24.05 7.18 -0.85
CA TYR A 62 25.18 6.75 -1.66
C TYR A 62 24.98 6.94 -3.16
N TYR A 63 23.76 7.15 -3.65
CA TYR A 63 23.52 7.37 -5.08
C TYR A 63 23.04 8.77 -5.41
N GLU A 64 22.39 9.48 -4.48
CA GLU A 64 21.62 10.70 -4.81
C GLU A 64 22.47 11.81 -5.44
N THR A 65 23.75 11.92 -5.07
CA THR A 65 24.70 12.89 -5.64
C THR A 65 25.44 12.37 -6.88
N ILE A 66 25.35 11.08 -7.19
CA ILE A 66 25.94 10.45 -8.39
C ILE A 66 24.94 10.46 -9.55
N LEU A 67 23.64 10.24 -9.27
CA LEU A 67 22.59 10.12 -10.28
C LEU A 67 22.56 11.24 -11.34
N PRO A 68 22.80 12.53 -11.02
CA PRO A 68 22.77 13.59 -12.03
C PRO A 68 23.75 13.38 -13.19
N GLU A 69 24.78 12.53 -12.99
CA GLU A 69 25.86 12.26 -13.95
C GLU A 69 25.65 10.93 -14.67
N LEU A 70 24.64 10.12 -14.31
CA LEU A 70 24.33 8.84 -14.94
C LEU A 70 23.11 8.97 -15.85
N LYS A 71 23.24 8.58 -17.11
CA LYS A 71 22.17 8.76 -18.11
C LYS A 71 21.16 7.62 -18.13
N TYR A 72 21.63 6.38 -17.98
CA TYR A 72 20.80 5.18 -18.00
C TYR A 72 20.97 4.41 -16.69
N TYR A 73 19.97 4.46 -15.82
CA TYR A 73 20.04 3.76 -14.54
C TYR A 73 18.68 3.20 -14.11
N SER A 74 18.73 2.17 -13.28
CA SER A 74 17.58 1.64 -12.54
C SER A 74 17.84 1.63 -11.04
N LEU A 75 16.81 1.97 -10.27
CA LEU A 75 16.84 1.98 -8.80
C LEU A 75 15.80 0.98 -8.26
N PRO A 76 15.97 -0.33 -8.49
CA PRO A 76 14.93 -1.31 -8.19
C PRO A 76 14.62 -1.47 -6.69
N LEU A 77 15.45 -0.86 -5.83
CA LEU A 77 15.29 -0.85 -4.37
C LEU A 77 15.04 0.55 -3.78
N GLU A 78 14.79 1.59 -4.61
CA GLU A 78 14.74 3.01 -4.20
C GLU A 78 13.93 3.24 -2.92
N HIS A 79 12.75 2.61 -2.85
CA HIS A 79 11.74 2.85 -1.81
C HIS A 79 11.83 1.88 -0.62
N LEU A 80 12.83 1.00 -0.58
CA LEU A 80 12.98 0.01 0.47
C LEU A 80 13.91 0.50 1.58
N SER A 81 13.46 0.33 2.83
CA SER A 81 14.34 0.47 4.00
C SER A 81 15.45 -0.57 4.00
N MET A 82 16.51 -0.36 4.79
CA MET A 82 17.70 -1.24 4.80
C MET A 82 17.34 -2.72 5.07
N GLY A 83 16.45 -2.99 6.03
CA GLY A 83 15.99 -4.36 6.30
C GLY A 83 15.19 -4.96 5.14
N GLN A 84 14.30 -4.16 4.51
CA GLN A 84 13.52 -4.61 3.35
C GLN A 84 14.39 -4.87 2.12
N ARG A 85 15.48 -4.12 1.94
CA ARG A 85 16.46 -4.34 0.87
C ARG A 85 17.13 -5.71 1.00
N ILE A 86 17.56 -6.08 2.22
CA ILE A 86 18.16 -7.39 2.48
C ILE A 86 17.15 -8.49 2.12
N SER A 87 15.91 -8.42 2.62
CA SER A 87 14.89 -9.41 2.31
C SER A 87 14.48 -9.44 0.83
N ALA A 88 14.57 -8.32 0.11
CA ALA A 88 14.34 -8.29 -1.34
C ALA A 88 15.48 -9.00 -2.10
N LEU A 89 16.73 -8.71 -1.74
CA LEU A 89 17.92 -9.33 -2.34
C LEU A 89 17.99 -10.83 -2.05
N GLU A 90 17.70 -11.27 -0.83
CA GLU A 90 17.62 -12.70 -0.47
C GLU A 90 16.58 -13.43 -1.33
N ARG A 91 15.38 -12.84 -1.51
CA ARG A 91 14.37 -13.41 -2.40
C ARG A 91 14.84 -13.48 -3.86
N TRP A 92 15.61 -12.50 -4.35
CA TRP A 92 16.18 -12.55 -5.70
C TRP A 92 17.21 -13.66 -5.86
N LEU A 93 18.03 -13.90 -4.84
CA LEU A 93 19.00 -15.00 -4.83
C LEU A 93 18.29 -16.37 -4.79
N HIS A 94 17.24 -16.50 -3.98
CA HIS A 94 16.47 -17.75 -3.85
C HIS A 94 15.56 -18.06 -5.05
N SER A 95 15.04 -17.03 -5.73
CA SER A 95 14.31 -17.20 -6.99
C SER A 95 15.22 -17.59 -8.15
N SER A 96 16.52 -17.24 -8.09
CA SER A 96 17.51 -17.58 -9.11
C SER A 96 18.07 -19.00 -8.97
N SER A 97 17.87 -19.67 -7.83
CA SER A 97 18.48 -20.99 -7.53
C SER A 97 17.53 -22.20 -7.71
N GLY A 98 16.31 -22.00 -8.23
CA GLY A 98 15.29 -23.06 -8.26
C GLY A 98 14.48 -23.28 -9.54
N GLN A 99 14.71 -22.57 -10.65
CA GLN A 99 13.86 -22.70 -11.86
C GLN A 99 14.59 -22.49 -13.20
N ALA A 100 15.82 -22.98 -13.36
CA ALA A 100 16.52 -22.92 -14.65
C ALA A 100 16.12 -24.01 -15.66
N ALA A 101 15.23 -24.95 -15.32
CA ALA A 101 15.02 -26.17 -16.12
C ALA A 101 13.60 -26.39 -16.69
N SER A 102 12.65 -25.46 -16.56
CA SER A 102 11.28 -25.68 -17.08
C SER A 102 10.56 -24.47 -17.71
N LEU A 103 11.26 -23.35 -17.96
CA LEU A 103 10.64 -22.13 -18.50
C LEU A 103 11.03 -21.80 -19.95
N GLN A 104 11.52 -22.75 -20.74
CA GLN A 104 11.85 -22.49 -22.15
C GLN A 104 10.66 -22.58 -23.12
N ASN A 105 9.45 -22.93 -22.68
CA ASN A 105 8.29 -23.04 -23.56
C ASN A 105 7.07 -22.25 -23.05
N GLN A 106 7.26 -20.94 -22.83
CA GLN A 106 6.21 -19.92 -23.03
C GLN A 106 6.85 -18.52 -22.94
N VAL A 107 7.51 -18.12 -24.03
CA VAL A 107 7.80 -16.69 -24.27
C VAL A 107 6.47 -16.03 -24.64
N HIS A 108 5.66 -15.69 -23.63
CA HIS A 108 4.71 -14.60 -23.77
C HIS A 108 5.43 -13.30 -23.41
N GLN A 109 5.33 -12.33 -24.30
CA GLN A 109 5.99 -11.04 -24.30
C GLN A 109 5.64 -10.20 -23.06
N SER A 110 6.31 -10.45 -21.94
CA SER A 110 6.38 -9.52 -20.81
C SER A 110 6.95 -8.20 -21.31
N GLY A 111 6.19 -7.10 -21.19
CA GLY A 111 6.61 -5.74 -21.59
C GLY A 111 5.75 -5.08 -22.69
N THR A 112 4.73 -5.77 -23.21
CA THR A 112 3.70 -5.12 -24.04
C THR A 112 2.50 -4.74 -23.19
N LEU A 113 1.87 -3.61 -23.54
CA LEU A 113 0.74 -3.06 -22.80
C LEU A 113 -0.45 -4.04 -22.67
N ASP A 114 -0.76 -4.76 -23.75
CA ASP A 114 -1.81 -5.78 -23.75
C ASP A 114 -1.46 -6.96 -22.83
N ALA A 115 -0.18 -7.36 -22.77
CA ALA A 115 0.27 -8.43 -21.89
C ALA A 115 0.19 -8.03 -20.41
N ASP A 116 0.59 -6.80 -20.07
CA ASP A 116 0.51 -6.31 -18.68
C ASP A 116 -0.95 -6.20 -18.21
N CYS A 117 -1.83 -5.70 -19.08
CA CYS A 117 -3.27 -5.65 -18.80
C CYS A 117 -3.88 -7.05 -18.64
N MET A 118 -3.53 -7.99 -19.52
CA MET A 118 -3.97 -9.39 -19.43
C MET A 118 -3.48 -10.04 -18.13
N GLU A 119 -2.22 -9.79 -17.75
CA GLU A 119 -1.64 -10.34 -16.54
C GLU A 119 -2.28 -9.77 -15.28
N LEU A 120 -2.60 -8.47 -15.25
CA LEU A 120 -3.36 -7.87 -14.15
C LEU A 120 -4.74 -8.53 -14.01
N HIS A 121 -5.45 -8.75 -15.12
CA HIS A 121 -6.73 -9.47 -15.09
C HIS A 121 -6.55 -10.91 -14.60
N ARG A 122 -5.53 -11.64 -15.05
CA ARG A 122 -5.22 -13.00 -14.60
C ARG A 122 -4.95 -13.06 -13.10
N ILE A 123 -4.08 -12.17 -12.59
CA ILE A 123 -3.71 -12.11 -11.17
C ILE A 123 -4.95 -11.84 -10.32
N PHE A 124 -5.70 -10.79 -10.64
CA PHE A 124 -6.82 -10.42 -9.80
C PHE A 124 -7.98 -11.40 -9.91
N ASN A 125 -8.26 -11.98 -11.08
CA ASN A 125 -9.29 -13.02 -11.22
C ASN A 125 -8.93 -14.33 -10.51
N ALA A 126 -7.65 -14.62 -10.30
CA ALA A 126 -7.20 -15.74 -9.47
C ALA A 126 -7.20 -15.45 -7.95
N SER A 127 -7.50 -14.21 -7.54
CA SER A 127 -7.54 -13.80 -6.13
C SER A 127 -8.86 -14.15 -5.47
N LYS A 128 -8.86 -14.30 -4.14
CA LYS A 128 -10.11 -14.38 -3.36
C LYS A 128 -11.01 -13.17 -3.66
N ARG A 129 -12.25 -13.44 -4.05
CA ARG A 129 -13.32 -12.45 -4.17
C ARG A 129 -13.99 -12.24 -2.83
N TYR A 130 -14.26 -10.97 -2.52
CA TYR A 130 -15.01 -10.53 -1.37
C TYR A 130 -16.27 -9.84 -1.85
N ASN A 131 -17.35 -10.00 -1.07
CA ASN A 131 -18.54 -9.17 -1.17
C ASN A 131 -18.67 -8.24 0.04
N VAL A 132 -19.74 -7.42 0.05
CA VAL A 132 -20.02 -6.43 1.11
C VAL A 132 -20.07 -7.04 2.52
N PHE A 133 -20.55 -8.28 2.66
CA PHE A 133 -20.69 -8.97 3.94
C PHE A 133 -19.36 -9.52 4.46
N GLU A 134 -18.36 -9.64 3.60
CA GLU A 134 -17.06 -10.22 3.93
C GLU A 134 -15.98 -9.16 4.22
N ILE A 135 -16.31 -7.86 4.18
CA ILE A 135 -15.34 -6.77 4.41
C ILE A 135 -14.60 -6.94 5.75
N ASP A 136 -15.30 -7.33 6.81
CA ASP A 136 -14.69 -7.49 8.13
C ASP A 136 -13.75 -8.70 8.22
N SER A 137 -13.87 -9.66 7.30
CA SER A 137 -12.99 -10.84 7.20
C SER A 137 -11.64 -10.56 6.51
N ILE A 138 -11.45 -9.36 5.95
CA ILE A 138 -10.19 -8.99 5.29
C ILE A 138 -9.05 -9.00 6.35
N PRO A 139 -7.94 -9.72 6.11
CA PRO A 139 -6.93 -9.98 7.15
C PRO A 139 -5.93 -8.82 7.36
N PHE A 140 -6.13 -7.68 6.71
CA PHE A 140 -5.25 -6.52 6.81
C PHE A 140 -6.05 -5.21 6.72
N GLU A 141 -5.45 -4.13 7.21
CA GLU A 141 -6.09 -2.81 7.29
C GLU A 141 -5.55 -1.80 6.25
N ASN A 142 -4.46 -2.14 5.56
CA ASN A 142 -3.87 -1.34 4.48
C ASN A 142 -3.81 -2.13 3.18
N GLY A 143 -4.28 -1.55 2.08
CA GLY A 143 -4.19 -2.21 0.79
C GLY A 143 -4.96 -1.55 -0.33
N ILE A 144 -4.94 -2.21 -1.46
CA ILE A 144 -5.64 -1.79 -2.68
C ILE A 144 -6.82 -2.73 -2.87
N TYR A 145 -7.95 -2.16 -3.30
CA TYR A 145 -9.11 -2.92 -3.72
C TYR A 145 -9.30 -2.80 -5.23
N VAL A 146 -9.72 -3.89 -5.86
CA VAL A 146 -9.98 -4.02 -7.29
C VAL A 146 -11.39 -4.54 -7.46
N VAL A 147 -12.26 -3.75 -8.08
CA VAL A 147 -13.70 -4.04 -8.21
C VAL A 147 -13.99 -4.61 -9.59
N PHE A 148 -14.87 -5.60 -9.61
CA PHE A 148 -15.42 -6.25 -10.79
C PHE A 148 -16.94 -6.04 -10.81
N GLU A 149 -17.51 -5.96 -11.99
CA GLU A 149 -18.95 -5.80 -12.19
C GLU A 149 -19.50 -6.99 -12.98
N THR A 150 -20.60 -7.57 -12.49
CA THR A 150 -21.25 -8.72 -13.11
C THR A 150 -21.63 -8.41 -14.55
N GLY A 151 -21.18 -9.23 -15.49
CA GLY A 151 -21.45 -9.07 -16.93
C GLY A 151 -20.37 -8.30 -17.70
N GLU A 152 -19.46 -7.60 -17.02
CA GLU A 152 -18.31 -6.96 -17.66
C GLU A 152 -17.15 -7.95 -17.82
N THR A 153 -16.63 -8.12 -19.04
CA THR A 153 -15.57 -9.09 -19.34
C THR A 153 -14.40 -8.47 -20.10
N TYR A 154 -13.21 -9.04 -19.90
CA TYR A 154 -12.01 -8.75 -20.68
C TYR A 154 -11.35 -10.08 -21.09
N GLY A 155 -11.50 -10.45 -22.36
CA GLY A 155 -11.18 -11.81 -22.80
C GLY A 155 -12.05 -12.84 -22.06
N THR A 156 -11.42 -13.77 -21.36
CA THR A 156 -12.09 -14.80 -20.56
C THR A 156 -12.25 -14.44 -19.08
N TYR A 157 -11.85 -13.23 -18.68
CA TYR A 157 -11.82 -12.80 -17.28
C TYR A 157 -12.92 -11.78 -16.98
N ASP A 158 -13.34 -11.69 -15.72
CA ASP A 158 -14.15 -10.56 -15.28
C ASP A 158 -13.32 -9.28 -15.41
N ARG A 159 -13.92 -8.25 -16.00
CA ARG A 159 -13.24 -6.97 -16.23
C ARG A 159 -13.11 -6.18 -14.95
N ILE A 160 -11.95 -5.59 -14.76
CA ILE A 160 -11.73 -4.63 -13.69
C ILE A 160 -12.49 -3.34 -14.03
N VAL A 161 -13.41 -2.90 -13.17
CA VAL A 161 -14.18 -1.67 -13.39
C VAL A 161 -13.74 -0.51 -12.50
N ARG A 162 -12.94 -0.79 -11.46
CA ARG A 162 -12.38 0.22 -10.56
C ARG A 162 -11.20 -0.34 -9.79
N VAL A 163 -10.16 0.48 -9.63
CA VAL A 163 -9.08 0.25 -8.67
C VAL A 163 -9.15 1.37 -7.65
N GLY A 164 -8.87 1.07 -6.38
CA GLY A 164 -8.89 2.11 -5.38
C GLY A 164 -8.08 1.84 -4.12
N THR A 165 -7.70 2.91 -3.42
CA THR A 165 -7.08 2.83 -2.10
C THR A 165 -7.54 3.91 -1.11
N HIS A 166 -6.76 4.12 -0.05
CA HIS A 166 -6.96 5.05 1.04
C HIS A 166 -5.64 5.72 1.46
N THR A 167 -5.73 7.02 1.79
CA THR A 167 -4.57 7.85 2.15
C THR A 167 -4.16 7.71 3.62
N SER A 168 -5.12 7.60 4.54
CA SER A 168 -4.85 7.37 5.97
C SER A 168 -4.47 5.92 6.24
N SER A 169 -3.60 5.67 7.22
CA SER A 169 -3.28 4.31 7.66
C SER A 169 -4.48 3.59 8.26
N ASN A 170 -4.51 2.26 8.08
CA ASN A 170 -5.48 1.31 8.63
C ASN A 170 -6.93 1.64 8.27
N ARG A 171 -7.18 1.97 7.00
CA ARG A 171 -8.48 2.46 6.53
C ARG A 171 -9.10 1.62 5.41
N LEU A 172 -8.52 0.50 4.98
CA LEU A 172 -9.05 -0.29 3.87
C LEU A 172 -10.50 -0.72 4.11
N LYS A 173 -10.78 -1.40 5.23
CA LYS A 173 -12.13 -1.88 5.57
C LYS A 173 -13.12 -0.72 5.69
N ARG A 174 -12.72 0.37 6.35
CA ARG A 174 -13.55 1.57 6.48
C ARG A 174 -13.84 2.20 5.12
N ARG A 175 -12.85 2.25 4.22
CA ARG A 175 -13.02 2.78 2.86
C ARG A 175 -13.97 1.92 2.03
N LEU A 176 -13.86 0.59 2.12
CA LEU A 176 -14.82 -0.33 1.51
C LEU A 176 -16.23 -0.14 2.08
N LYS A 177 -16.37 0.00 3.41
CA LYS A 177 -17.66 0.32 4.05
C LYS A 177 -18.22 1.66 3.60
N ASP A 178 -17.37 2.67 3.39
CA ASP A 178 -17.79 3.96 2.82
C ASP A 178 -18.38 3.81 1.40
N HIS A 179 -18.00 2.78 0.64
CA HIS A 179 -18.50 2.51 -0.71
C HIS A 179 -19.72 1.59 -0.75
N PHE A 180 -19.71 0.50 0.01
CA PHE A 180 -20.68 -0.60 -0.14
C PHE A 180 -21.72 -0.66 0.98
N VAL A 181 -21.48 0.02 2.11
CA VAL A 181 -22.35 -0.05 3.30
C VAL A 181 -22.99 1.30 3.60
N LYS A 182 -22.22 2.39 3.54
CA LYS A 182 -22.73 3.73 3.79
C LYS A 182 -23.42 4.27 2.55
N GLU A 183 -24.71 4.50 2.67
CA GLU A 183 -25.54 5.08 1.62
C GLU A 183 -25.36 6.61 1.63
N ASN A 184 -24.19 7.10 1.20
CA ASN A 184 -23.85 8.53 1.20
C ASN A 184 -22.99 8.89 -0.02
N LYS A 185 -23.55 9.66 -0.95
CA LYS A 185 -22.86 10.08 -2.17
C LYS A 185 -21.67 11.01 -1.90
N ASP A 186 -21.74 11.87 -0.89
CA ASP A 186 -20.69 12.86 -0.61
C ASP A 186 -19.49 12.20 0.09
N GLY A 187 -19.71 11.09 0.80
CA GLY A 187 -18.65 10.27 1.39
C GLY A 187 -17.92 9.36 0.39
N SER A 188 -18.49 9.18 -0.81
CA SER A 188 -18.04 8.20 -1.80
C SER A 188 -18.23 8.72 -3.23
N ILE A 189 -17.13 9.17 -3.83
CA ILE A 189 -17.12 9.55 -5.26
C ILE A 189 -17.60 8.42 -6.17
N PHE A 190 -17.41 7.16 -5.74
CA PHE A 190 -17.88 5.98 -6.46
C PHE A 190 -19.42 5.92 -6.51
N ILE A 191 -20.09 6.09 -5.35
CA ILE A 191 -21.56 6.18 -5.27
C ILE A 191 -22.07 7.36 -6.10
N LYS A 192 -21.39 8.51 -5.98
CA LYS A 192 -21.75 9.71 -6.72
C LYS A 192 -21.74 9.48 -8.23
N ASN A 193 -20.68 8.86 -8.77
CA ASN A 193 -20.53 8.60 -10.19
C ASN A 193 -21.59 7.62 -10.73
N ILE A 194 -21.92 6.57 -9.99
CA ILE A 194 -22.99 5.64 -10.38
C ILE A 194 -24.34 6.37 -10.40
N GLY A 195 -24.63 7.16 -9.37
CA GLY A 195 -25.87 7.96 -9.32
C GLY A 195 -25.96 8.96 -10.48
N ILE A 196 -24.85 9.60 -10.87
CA ILE A 196 -24.79 10.46 -12.07
C ILE A 196 -25.21 9.68 -13.31
N ALA A 197 -24.65 8.47 -13.52
CA ALA A 197 -24.98 7.66 -14.68
C ALA A 197 -26.44 7.19 -14.68
N MET A 198 -26.99 6.79 -13.54
CA MET A 198 -28.40 6.40 -13.40
C MET A 198 -29.34 7.55 -13.72
N LEU A 199 -29.11 8.71 -13.11
CA LEU A 199 -29.95 9.90 -13.31
C LEU A 199 -29.87 10.41 -14.74
N ASN A 200 -28.67 10.41 -15.34
CA ASN A 200 -28.50 10.81 -16.74
C ASN A 200 -29.21 9.85 -17.70
N LYS A 201 -29.10 8.53 -17.48
CA LYS A 201 -29.82 7.51 -18.26
C LYS A 201 -31.34 7.70 -18.17
N ALA A 202 -31.85 8.02 -16.99
CA ALA A 202 -33.26 8.29 -16.76
C ALA A 202 -33.73 9.70 -17.20
N LYS A 203 -32.81 10.58 -17.60
CA LYS A 203 -33.07 12.01 -17.83
C LYS A 203 -33.74 12.70 -16.62
N ASP A 204 -33.33 12.31 -15.42
CA ASP A 204 -33.92 12.80 -14.17
C ASP A 204 -33.44 14.23 -13.86
N PRO A 205 -34.36 15.18 -13.60
CA PRO A 205 -34.02 16.59 -13.35
C PRO A 205 -33.23 16.81 -12.06
N TYR A 206 -33.12 15.80 -11.19
CA TYR A 206 -32.31 15.86 -9.97
C TYR A 206 -30.80 15.77 -10.24
N LEU A 207 -30.37 15.41 -11.45
CA LEU A 207 -28.96 15.24 -11.82
C LEU A 207 -28.06 16.44 -11.46
N PRO A 208 -28.42 17.71 -11.74
CA PRO A 208 -27.58 18.85 -11.38
C PRO A 208 -27.38 18.99 -9.86
N ILE A 209 -28.42 18.69 -9.08
CA ILE A 209 -28.36 18.72 -7.60
C ILE A 209 -27.50 17.56 -7.11
N TRP A 210 -27.66 16.36 -7.66
CA TRP A 210 -26.84 15.20 -7.30
C TRP A 210 -25.33 15.46 -7.46
N LYS A 211 -24.94 16.25 -8.47
CA LYS A 211 -23.55 16.62 -8.74
C LYS A 211 -22.93 17.56 -7.70
N ILE A 212 -23.70 18.33 -6.93
CA ILE A 212 -23.12 19.23 -5.92
C ILE A 212 -22.80 18.48 -4.61
N ASN A 213 -21.89 19.03 -3.80
CA ASN A 213 -21.61 18.49 -2.48
C ASN A 213 -22.70 18.97 -1.51
N THR A 214 -23.61 18.07 -1.14
CA THR A 214 -24.79 18.39 -0.33
C THR A 214 -24.51 18.44 1.17
N SER A 215 -23.32 18.03 1.59
CA SER A 215 -22.84 18.17 2.96
C SER A 215 -22.42 19.61 3.30
N ARG A 216 -22.35 20.50 2.31
CA ARG A 216 -22.04 21.92 2.52
C ARG A 216 -23.30 22.73 2.87
N PRO A 217 -23.28 23.58 3.92
CA PRO A 217 -24.46 24.32 4.38
C PRO A 217 -25.16 25.13 3.28
N GLU A 218 -24.41 25.75 2.37
CA GLU A 218 -24.95 26.59 1.29
C GLU A 218 -25.80 25.81 0.25
N ASN A 219 -25.63 24.48 0.19
CA ASN A 219 -26.28 23.62 -0.78
C ASN A 219 -27.55 22.95 -0.23
N VAL A 220 -27.75 22.94 1.10
CA VAL A 220 -28.86 22.23 1.76
C VAL A 220 -30.22 22.65 1.22
N ARG A 221 -30.40 23.93 0.88
CA ARG A 221 -31.65 24.47 0.31
C ARG A 221 -32.07 23.89 -1.04
N PHE A 222 -31.14 23.28 -1.78
CA PHE A 222 -31.43 22.68 -3.09
C PHE A 222 -31.78 21.18 -2.98
N VAL A 223 -31.64 20.59 -1.79
CA VAL A 223 -31.71 19.14 -1.59
C VAL A 223 -33.15 18.74 -1.29
N ASP A 224 -33.74 17.96 -2.20
CA ASP A 224 -34.83 17.07 -1.83
C ASP A 224 -34.25 15.85 -1.10
N HIS A 225 -34.44 15.81 0.22
CA HIS A 225 -33.90 14.76 1.08
C HIS A 225 -34.51 13.38 0.80
N SER A 226 -35.80 13.31 0.43
CA SER A 226 -36.45 12.04 0.14
C SER A 226 -35.88 11.47 -1.16
N LYS A 227 -35.85 12.31 -2.21
CA LYS A 227 -35.32 11.92 -3.51
C LYS A 227 -33.84 11.51 -3.42
N GLN A 228 -33.02 12.26 -2.69
CA GLN A 228 -31.60 11.90 -2.51
C GLN A 228 -31.45 10.54 -1.82
N CYS A 229 -32.18 10.32 -0.72
CA CYS A 229 -32.15 9.06 0.02
C CYS A 229 -32.57 7.86 -0.86
N ASP A 230 -33.59 8.04 -1.70
CA ASP A 230 -34.05 6.99 -2.61
C ASP A 230 -33.00 6.65 -3.69
N ILE A 231 -32.31 7.67 -4.22
CA ILE A 231 -31.22 7.46 -5.19
C ILE A 231 -30.01 6.81 -4.50
N GLU A 232 -29.64 7.23 -3.29
CA GLU A 232 -28.54 6.63 -2.53
C GLU A 232 -28.80 5.14 -2.23
N LYS A 233 -30.03 4.78 -1.88
CA LYS A 233 -30.47 3.38 -1.72
C LYS A 233 -30.41 2.60 -3.03
N LEU A 234 -30.86 3.20 -4.13
CA LEU A 234 -30.82 2.57 -5.46
C LEU A 234 -29.38 2.27 -5.89
N VAL A 235 -28.48 3.25 -5.76
CA VAL A 235 -27.05 3.09 -6.07
C VAL A 235 -26.41 2.04 -5.16
N SER A 236 -26.71 2.06 -3.86
CA SER A 236 -26.16 1.09 -2.90
C SER A 236 -26.65 -0.33 -3.20
N THR A 237 -27.91 -0.47 -3.61
CA THR A 237 -28.48 -1.76 -4.05
C THR A 237 -27.80 -2.26 -5.32
N TYR A 238 -27.60 -1.39 -6.30
CA TYR A 238 -26.86 -1.72 -7.52
C TYR A 238 -25.44 -2.20 -7.22
N LEU A 239 -24.68 -1.47 -6.39
CA LEU A 239 -23.34 -1.88 -5.99
C LEU A 239 -23.33 -3.25 -5.31
N ARG A 240 -24.20 -3.46 -4.32
CA ARG A 240 -24.26 -4.73 -3.57
C ARG A 240 -24.60 -5.94 -4.44
N GLN A 241 -25.43 -5.76 -5.47
CA GLN A 241 -25.92 -6.86 -6.31
C GLN A 241 -25.02 -7.14 -7.52
N ASN A 242 -24.36 -6.11 -8.06
CA ASN A 242 -23.65 -6.21 -9.32
C ASN A 242 -22.13 -6.15 -9.18
N THR A 243 -21.58 -6.02 -7.97
CA THR A 243 -20.13 -5.92 -7.80
C THR A 243 -19.58 -6.87 -6.76
N ASN A 244 -18.35 -7.32 -7.02
CA ASN A 244 -17.47 -7.98 -6.06
C ASN A 244 -16.07 -7.39 -6.19
N PHE A 245 -15.17 -7.69 -5.26
CA PHE A 245 -13.84 -7.11 -5.29
C PHE A 245 -12.75 -8.06 -4.77
N ALA A 246 -11.54 -7.91 -5.31
CA ALA A 246 -10.32 -8.45 -4.75
C ALA A 246 -9.62 -7.38 -3.91
N VAL A 247 -8.80 -7.83 -2.94
CA VAL A 247 -7.93 -6.95 -2.16
C VAL A 247 -6.53 -7.55 -2.05
N PHE A 248 -5.51 -6.70 -1.98
CA PHE A 248 -4.15 -7.11 -1.65
C PHE A 248 -3.47 -6.10 -0.74
N ARG A 249 -2.58 -6.60 0.13
CA ARG A 249 -1.93 -5.82 1.17
C ARG A 249 -0.80 -4.97 0.59
N VAL A 250 -0.81 -3.68 0.90
CA VAL A 250 0.31 -2.75 0.67
C VAL A 250 0.32 -1.75 1.82
N ASP A 251 1.25 -1.89 2.76
CA ASP A 251 1.24 -1.07 3.98
C ASP A 251 1.76 0.35 3.73
N ASP A 252 2.82 0.49 2.94
CA ASP A 252 3.40 1.80 2.62
C ASP A 252 2.44 2.64 1.78
N SER A 253 2.14 3.86 2.23
CA SER A 253 1.16 4.72 1.58
C SER A 253 1.62 5.25 0.23
N ILE A 254 2.92 5.48 0.05
CA ILE A 254 3.47 6.03 -1.19
C ILE A 254 3.42 4.94 -2.27
N GLN A 255 3.92 3.75 -1.97
CA GLN A 255 3.87 2.59 -2.84
C GLN A 255 2.41 2.24 -3.20
N ARG A 256 1.50 2.33 -2.24
CA ARG A 256 0.08 2.02 -2.46
C ARG A 256 -0.60 2.98 -3.44
N LEU A 257 -0.36 4.28 -3.31
CA LEU A 257 -0.88 5.28 -4.26
C LEU A 257 -0.24 5.10 -5.65
N ARG A 258 1.07 4.87 -5.70
CA ARG A 258 1.79 4.60 -6.95
C ARG A 258 1.22 3.37 -7.69
N LEU A 259 1.00 2.26 -6.98
CA LEU A 259 0.45 1.04 -7.57
C LEU A 259 -1.01 1.20 -8.00
N GLU A 260 -1.84 1.93 -7.25
CA GLU A 260 -3.21 2.29 -7.67
C GLU A 260 -3.18 2.99 -9.03
N GLU A 261 -2.41 4.05 -9.17
CA GLU A 261 -2.28 4.81 -10.42
C GLU A 261 -1.63 4.00 -11.55
N ALA A 262 -0.62 3.17 -11.24
CA ALA A 262 0.06 2.31 -12.21
C ALA A 262 -0.90 1.31 -12.87
N ILE A 263 -1.73 0.64 -12.05
CA ILE A 263 -2.72 -0.32 -12.51
C ILE A 263 -3.78 0.42 -13.35
N ILE A 264 -4.32 1.53 -12.85
CA ILE A 264 -5.33 2.33 -13.56
C ILE A 264 -4.83 2.75 -14.95
N SER A 265 -3.62 3.33 -15.02
CA SER A 265 -3.04 3.80 -16.28
C SER A 265 -2.79 2.65 -17.26
N THR A 266 -2.32 1.50 -16.77
CA THR A 266 -2.09 0.31 -17.61
C THR A 266 -3.40 -0.16 -18.25
N LEU A 267 -4.48 -0.23 -17.47
CA LEU A 267 -5.81 -0.58 -17.98
C LEU A 267 -6.31 0.45 -19.01
N ASN A 268 -6.27 1.74 -18.66
CA ASN A 268 -6.78 2.83 -19.49
C ASN A 268 -6.11 2.93 -20.87
N HIS A 269 -4.80 2.74 -20.96
CA HIS A 269 -4.08 2.86 -22.22
C HIS A 269 -4.16 1.61 -23.10
N THR A 270 -4.68 0.50 -22.59
CA THR A 270 -4.75 -0.77 -23.34
C THR A 270 -5.85 -0.66 -24.39
N PRO A 271 -5.54 -0.72 -25.71
CA PRO A 271 -6.54 -0.47 -26.76
C PRO A 271 -7.76 -1.41 -26.73
N GLY A 272 -7.56 -2.65 -26.28
CA GLY A 272 -8.62 -3.65 -26.13
C GLY A 272 -9.45 -3.52 -24.87
N PHE A 273 -9.05 -2.68 -23.90
CA PHE A 273 -9.75 -2.52 -22.64
C PHE A 273 -10.93 -1.56 -22.80
N LYS A 274 -12.11 -2.12 -23.04
CA LYS A 274 -13.35 -1.37 -23.28
C LYS A 274 -14.48 -1.95 -22.43
N ALA A 275 -15.40 -1.08 -22.01
CA ALA A 275 -16.63 -1.51 -21.35
C ALA A 275 -17.59 -2.15 -22.35
N HIS A 276 -18.49 -3.02 -21.87
CA HIS A 276 -19.58 -3.51 -22.71
C HIS A 276 -20.52 -2.36 -23.09
N ALA A 277 -21.23 -2.48 -24.21
CA ALA A 277 -22.14 -1.45 -24.70
C ALA A 277 -23.25 -1.10 -23.68
N ASP A 278 -23.71 -2.12 -22.94
CA ASP A 278 -24.76 -1.99 -21.94
C ASP A 278 -24.27 -1.53 -20.55
N TRP A 279 -22.96 -1.36 -20.35
CA TRP A 279 -22.40 -0.94 -19.09
C TRP A 279 -22.99 0.41 -18.66
N LEU A 280 -23.49 0.50 -17.43
CA LEU A 280 -24.16 1.70 -16.92
C LEU A 280 -23.24 2.94 -17.00
N GLY A 281 -21.93 2.77 -16.85
CA GLY A 281 -20.95 3.85 -16.93
C GLY A 281 -20.95 4.58 -18.27
N ASN A 282 -21.40 3.97 -19.37
CA ASN A 282 -21.58 4.63 -20.66
C ASN A 282 -22.61 5.78 -20.60
N SER A 283 -23.52 5.73 -19.63
CA SER A 283 -24.49 6.81 -19.38
C SER A 283 -23.94 7.91 -18.46
N SER A 284 -22.69 7.86 -18.02
CA SER A 284 -22.08 8.93 -17.22
C SER A 284 -21.99 10.23 -18.02
N THR A 285 -22.16 11.38 -17.36
CA THR A 285 -21.87 12.67 -17.99
C THR A 285 -20.37 12.97 -18.06
N GLU A 286 -19.55 12.27 -17.27
CA GLU A 286 -18.10 12.46 -17.20
C GLU A 286 -17.42 11.65 -18.31
N ALA A 287 -16.67 12.30 -19.20
CA ALA A 287 -16.02 11.66 -20.34
C ALA A 287 -14.97 10.65 -19.88
N GLU A 288 -14.22 10.99 -18.83
CA GLU A 288 -13.17 10.16 -18.24
C GLU A 288 -13.70 8.79 -17.81
N ILE A 289 -14.95 8.70 -17.36
CA ILE A 289 -15.59 7.44 -16.97
C ILE A 289 -16.03 6.64 -18.19
N ARG A 290 -16.63 7.31 -19.19
CA ARG A 290 -17.11 6.66 -20.41
C ARG A 290 -15.94 6.11 -21.23
N ASP A 291 -14.90 6.91 -21.39
CA ASP A 291 -13.80 6.64 -22.30
C ASP A 291 -12.83 5.59 -21.71
N SER A 292 -12.56 5.66 -20.40
CA SER A 292 -11.71 4.66 -19.73
C SER A 292 -12.42 3.33 -19.43
N GLY A 293 -13.76 3.31 -19.51
CA GLY A 293 -14.54 2.17 -19.05
C GLY A 293 -14.44 1.90 -17.54
N MET A 294 -13.99 2.85 -16.72
CA MET A 294 -13.81 2.65 -15.27
C MET A 294 -14.56 3.69 -14.43
N TRP A 295 -15.01 3.29 -13.24
CA TRP A 295 -15.70 4.15 -12.29
C TRP A 295 -14.76 5.12 -11.53
N LEU A 296 -13.87 5.81 -12.23
CA LEU A 296 -12.89 6.75 -11.69
C LEU A 296 -12.48 7.81 -12.74
N LYS A 297 -11.80 8.87 -12.29
CA LYS A 297 -11.34 9.97 -13.16
C LYS A 297 -9.86 10.33 -12.97
N GLN A 298 -9.23 9.84 -11.91
CA GLN A 298 -7.85 10.17 -11.54
C GLN A 298 -6.95 8.96 -11.80
N GLY A 299 -5.67 9.21 -12.12
CA GLY A 299 -4.69 8.15 -12.38
C GLY A 299 -4.73 7.56 -13.80
N LEU A 300 -5.61 8.04 -14.67
CA LEU A 300 -5.79 7.53 -16.05
C LEU A 300 -4.53 7.68 -16.91
N ASP A 301 -3.78 8.77 -16.72
CA ASP A 301 -2.60 9.14 -17.52
C ASP A 301 -1.28 9.07 -16.73
N ALA A 302 -1.27 8.38 -15.59
CA ALA A 302 -0.06 8.20 -14.78
C ALA A 302 0.97 7.29 -15.48
N PRO A 303 2.23 7.21 -15.01
CA PRO A 303 3.16 6.19 -15.48
C PRO A 303 2.56 4.79 -15.32
N ARG A 304 2.66 3.98 -16.39
CA ARG A 304 2.15 2.60 -16.40
C ARG A 304 2.87 1.72 -15.38
N ILE A 305 2.32 0.52 -15.18
CA ILE A 305 2.96 -0.47 -14.32
C ILE A 305 4.29 -0.91 -14.93
N THR A 306 5.33 -0.96 -14.11
CA THR A 306 6.62 -1.53 -14.51
C THR A 306 6.60 -3.04 -14.31
N THR A 307 7.54 -3.75 -14.93
CA THR A 307 7.70 -5.20 -14.74
C THR A 307 7.92 -5.58 -13.27
N ASP A 308 8.64 -4.76 -12.50
CA ASP A 308 8.89 -4.99 -11.08
C ASP A 308 7.66 -4.74 -10.22
N GLU A 309 6.88 -3.71 -10.53
CA GLU A 309 5.61 -3.44 -9.88
C GLU A 309 4.58 -4.55 -10.17
N LEU A 310 4.51 -5.04 -11.41
CA LEU A 310 3.64 -6.15 -11.80
C LEU A 310 4.03 -7.44 -11.07
N ARG A 311 5.34 -7.71 -10.95
CA ARG A 311 5.86 -8.83 -10.15
C ARG A 311 5.50 -8.67 -8.67
N PHE A 312 5.65 -7.48 -8.11
CA PHE A 312 5.26 -7.21 -6.73
C PHE A 312 3.77 -7.47 -6.49
N VAL A 313 2.90 -7.01 -7.40
CA VAL A 313 1.45 -7.27 -7.33
C VAL A 313 1.18 -8.76 -7.37
N ARG A 314 1.81 -9.50 -8.28
CA ARG A 314 1.70 -10.97 -8.37
C ARG A 314 2.11 -11.65 -7.08
N ASP A 315 3.22 -11.25 -6.46
CA ASP A 315 3.70 -11.83 -5.20
C ASP A 315 2.77 -11.56 -4.02
N GLN A 316 2.25 -10.33 -3.91
CA GLN A 316 1.29 -9.97 -2.85
C GLN A 316 -0.01 -10.77 -2.98
N VAL A 317 -0.48 -11.00 -4.20
CA VAL A 317 -1.69 -11.76 -4.45
C VAL A 317 -1.46 -13.26 -4.29
N GLY A 318 -0.37 -13.80 -4.83
CA GLY A 318 -0.04 -15.23 -4.78
C GLY A 318 0.22 -15.77 -3.37
N ASN A 319 0.84 -14.96 -2.50
CA ASN A 319 0.99 -15.32 -1.09
C ASN A 319 -0.34 -15.37 -0.32
N PHE A 320 -1.38 -14.67 -0.79
CA PHE A 320 -2.71 -14.72 -0.21
C PHE A 320 -3.54 -15.91 -0.71
N SER A 321 -3.36 -16.35 -1.96
CA SER A 321 -4.08 -17.51 -2.50
C SER A 321 -3.60 -18.85 -1.90
N ASN A 322 -2.33 -18.95 -1.49
CA ASN A 322 -1.78 -20.14 -0.82
C ASN A 322 -2.04 -20.21 0.69
N ALA A 323 -2.57 -19.13 1.29
CA ALA A 323 -3.01 -19.13 2.68
C ALA A 323 -4.48 -19.60 2.78
N ILE A 324 -4.74 -20.87 2.46
CA ILE A 324 -6.01 -21.52 2.85
C ILE A 324 -5.96 -21.72 4.37
N PRO A 325 -6.97 -21.26 5.14
CA PRO A 325 -7.08 -21.64 6.55
C PRO A 325 -7.42 -23.13 6.64
N LEU A 326 -6.55 -23.89 7.29
CA LEU A 326 -6.85 -25.25 7.72
C LEU A 326 -8.05 -25.24 8.68
N ASN A 327 -9.03 -26.09 8.33
CA ASN A 327 -10.12 -26.63 9.12
C ASN A 327 -11.27 -25.73 9.61
N MET A 328 -12.40 -25.91 8.91
CA MET A 328 -13.74 -25.94 9.47
C MET A 328 -13.87 -27.18 10.37
N GLN A 329 -14.03 -27.01 11.69
CA GLN A 329 -14.87 -27.82 12.59
C GLN A 329 -14.57 -27.46 14.06
N SER A 330 -15.33 -26.51 14.59
CA SER A 330 -16.04 -26.57 15.88
C SER A 330 -16.64 -25.19 16.12
N LYS A 331 -17.93 -25.14 16.50
CA LYS A 331 -18.49 -23.93 17.11
C LYS A 331 -17.74 -23.69 18.42
N PRO A 332 -17.44 -22.43 18.76
CA PRO A 332 -17.65 -22.03 20.14
C PRO A 332 -18.42 -20.71 20.24
N ASP A 333 -19.47 -20.83 21.06
CA ASP A 333 -20.18 -19.87 21.89
C ASP A 333 -19.82 -18.38 21.87
N SER A 334 -20.89 -17.59 22.01
CA SER A 334 -20.95 -16.16 22.29
C SER A 334 -19.75 -15.59 23.06
N VAL A 335 -18.96 -14.72 22.42
CA VAL A 335 -17.89 -13.97 23.10
C VAL A 335 -18.38 -12.59 23.49
N ILE A 336 -18.54 -12.42 24.80
CA ILE A 336 -18.79 -11.17 25.52
C ILE A 336 -17.56 -10.25 25.41
N TYR A 337 -17.74 -8.98 25.02
CA TYR A 337 -16.69 -7.96 25.02
C TYR A 337 -16.20 -7.69 26.46
N LYS A 338 -14.96 -8.10 26.78
CA LYS A 338 -14.34 -7.83 28.10
C LYS A 338 -13.69 -6.44 28.11
N LYS A 339 -14.03 -5.61 29.12
CA LYS A 339 -13.37 -4.32 29.41
C LYS A 339 -11.90 -4.55 29.80
N THR A 340 -10.95 -4.06 29.02
CA THR A 340 -9.52 -4.05 29.41
C THR A 340 -9.28 -3.01 30.52
N SER A 341 -8.76 -3.47 31.65
CA SER A 341 -8.48 -2.70 32.86
C SER A 341 -7.04 -2.14 32.88
N ALA A 342 -6.76 -1.17 33.75
CA ALA A 342 -5.40 -0.65 33.93
C ALA A 342 -4.41 -1.70 34.48
N SER A 343 -4.91 -2.79 35.08
CA SER A 343 -4.09 -3.92 35.50
C SER A 343 -3.58 -4.72 34.31
N ASP A 344 -4.45 -4.94 33.32
CA ASP A 344 -4.12 -5.73 32.12
C ASP A 344 -3.00 -5.07 31.30
N ILE A 345 -2.99 -3.74 31.24
CA ILE A 345 -1.94 -2.96 30.58
C ILE A 345 -0.59 -3.13 31.30
N ARG A 346 -0.59 -3.12 32.65
CA ARG A 346 0.65 -3.33 33.40
C ARG A 346 1.17 -4.74 33.23
N SER A 347 0.30 -5.75 33.35
CA SER A 347 0.68 -7.15 33.14
C SER A 347 1.27 -7.38 31.75
N TYR A 348 0.70 -6.75 30.72
CA TYR A 348 1.23 -6.83 29.37
C TYR A 348 2.64 -6.23 29.26
N ILE A 349 2.87 -5.03 29.83
CA ILE A 349 4.18 -4.39 29.82
C ILE A 349 5.21 -5.22 30.61
N THR A 350 4.84 -5.73 31.79
CA THR A 350 5.71 -6.59 32.61
C THR A 350 6.11 -7.85 31.84
N ASN A 351 5.18 -8.50 31.13
CA ASN A 351 5.49 -9.66 30.30
C ASN A 351 6.49 -9.35 29.18
N LEU A 352 6.38 -8.18 28.53
CA LEU A 352 7.35 -7.77 27.51
C LEU A 352 8.77 -7.59 28.08
N LEU A 353 8.87 -7.02 29.28
CA LEU A 353 10.14 -6.85 29.97
C LEU A 353 10.73 -8.21 30.40
N ASP A 354 9.90 -9.10 30.97
CA ASP A 354 10.34 -10.43 31.40
C ASP A 354 10.77 -11.32 30.22
N GLN A 355 10.07 -11.25 29.09
CA GLN A 355 10.49 -11.92 27.85
C GLN A 355 11.85 -11.41 27.36
N SER A 356 12.10 -10.12 27.46
CA SER A 356 13.37 -9.52 27.07
C SER A 356 14.50 -9.95 28.02
N ARG A 357 14.22 -10.05 29.33
CA ARG A 357 15.15 -10.60 30.32
C ARG A 357 15.48 -12.07 30.03
N GLN A 358 14.48 -12.87 29.67
CA GLN A 358 14.66 -14.29 29.31
C GLN A 358 15.49 -14.49 28.04
N ARG A 359 15.51 -13.51 27.14
CA ARG A 359 16.40 -13.50 25.95
C ARG A 359 17.83 -13.03 26.26
N GLY A 360 18.14 -12.71 27.52
CA GLY A 360 19.45 -12.25 27.94
C GLY A 360 19.73 -10.78 27.60
N GLU A 361 18.69 -10.00 27.28
CA GLU A 361 18.84 -8.56 27.06
C GLU A 361 19.05 -7.86 28.42
N HIS A 362 19.94 -6.86 28.46
CA HIS A 362 20.17 -6.03 29.65
C HIS A 362 19.31 -4.78 29.68
N THR A 363 18.77 -4.36 28.53
CA THR A 363 17.88 -3.22 28.38
C THR A 363 16.72 -3.53 27.43
N CYS A 364 15.56 -2.90 27.64
CA CYS A 364 14.39 -3.00 26.77
C CYS A 364 13.82 -1.61 26.49
N ILE A 365 13.68 -1.26 25.21
CA ILE A 365 13.06 0.01 24.81
C ILE A 365 11.61 -0.23 24.43
N LEU A 366 10.69 0.41 25.14
CA LEU A 366 9.25 0.34 24.85
C LEU A 366 8.71 1.68 24.37
N VAL A 367 7.76 1.63 23.42
CA VAL A 367 7.06 2.78 22.86
C VAL A 367 5.57 2.69 23.16
N SER A 368 4.99 3.75 23.71
CA SER A 368 3.58 3.78 24.15
C SER A 368 2.58 3.51 23.02
N GLY A 369 2.85 4.00 21.82
CA GLY A 369 2.02 3.78 20.64
C GLY A 369 1.98 2.33 20.19
N ASP A 370 3.09 1.60 20.33
CA ASP A 370 3.15 0.19 19.96
C ASP A 370 2.42 -0.68 21.00
N ILE A 371 2.58 -0.40 22.29
CA ILE A 371 1.79 -1.07 23.34
C ILE A 371 0.29 -0.84 23.14
N HIS A 372 -0.12 0.40 22.88
CA HIS A 372 -1.53 0.74 22.66
C HIS A 372 -2.10 0.04 21.41
N ARG A 373 -1.30 -0.06 20.33
CA ARG A 373 -1.69 -0.72 19.07
C ARG A 373 -1.79 -2.23 19.25
N THR A 374 -0.80 -2.86 19.87
CA THR A 374 -0.76 -4.32 20.03
C THR A 374 -1.82 -4.82 21.00
N MET A 375 -2.12 -4.06 22.05
CA MET A 375 -3.22 -4.37 22.97
C MET A 375 -4.62 -4.03 22.41
N GLY A 376 -4.72 -3.47 21.20
CA GLY A 376 -6.00 -3.13 20.57
C GLY A 376 -6.82 -2.11 21.37
N LEU A 377 -6.17 -1.23 22.14
CA LEU A 377 -6.86 -0.30 23.04
C LEU A 377 -7.49 0.85 22.26
N ALA A 378 -8.64 1.34 22.72
CA ALA A 378 -9.29 2.54 22.18
C ALA A 378 -9.41 3.62 23.26
N ASN A 379 -8.95 4.84 22.97
CA ASN A 379 -9.03 5.99 23.88
C ASN A 379 -8.35 5.77 25.26
N LYS A 380 -7.28 4.96 25.31
CA LYS A 380 -6.57 4.63 26.57
C LYS A 380 -5.08 5.01 26.55
N MET A 381 -4.65 5.88 25.64
CA MET A 381 -3.25 6.31 25.56
C MET A 381 -2.71 6.88 26.88
N PRO A 382 -3.45 7.71 27.65
CA PRO A 382 -2.98 8.15 28.97
C PRO A 382 -2.79 6.98 29.95
N SER A 383 -3.64 5.95 29.88
CA SER A 383 -3.51 4.76 30.74
C SER A 383 -2.26 3.94 30.40
N VAL A 384 -1.91 3.83 29.11
CA VAL A 384 -0.67 3.17 28.65
C VAL A 384 0.56 3.95 29.10
N CYS A 385 0.60 5.26 28.85
CA CYS A 385 1.73 6.10 29.25
C CYS A 385 1.93 6.08 30.78
N ASN A 386 0.85 6.18 31.55
CA ASN A 386 0.90 6.10 33.00
C ASN A 386 1.37 4.74 33.52
N ALA A 387 0.99 3.64 32.84
CA ALA A 387 1.48 2.31 33.19
C ALA A 387 2.98 2.18 32.94
N MET A 388 3.47 2.72 31.81
CA MET A 388 4.90 2.74 31.48
C MET A 388 5.71 3.50 32.54
N TYR A 389 5.30 4.73 32.90
CA TYR A 389 6.02 5.50 33.93
C TYR A 389 5.99 4.83 35.30
N LYS A 390 4.86 4.22 35.70
CA LYS A 390 4.73 3.54 37.00
C LYS A 390 5.58 2.29 37.13
N LEU A 391 6.00 1.70 36.02
CA LEU A 391 6.85 0.50 36.00
C LEU A 391 8.34 0.84 35.99
N MET A 392 8.71 2.12 35.89
CA MET A 392 10.11 2.54 35.92
C MET A 392 10.76 2.30 37.29
N ARG A 393 12.05 1.97 37.26
CA ARG A 393 12.93 1.76 38.41
C ARG A 393 14.16 2.68 38.34
N PRO A 394 14.91 2.85 39.44
CA PRO A 394 16.17 3.58 39.40
C PRO A 394 17.13 2.95 38.38
N GLY A 395 17.53 3.73 37.37
CA GLY A 395 18.36 3.28 36.24
C GLY A 395 17.67 3.36 34.87
N ASP A 396 16.34 3.42 34.83
CA ASP A 396 15.57 3.54 33.58
C ASP A 396 15.61 4.97 33.01
N THR A 397 15.61 5.09 31.68
CA THR A 397 15.76 6.39 31.00
C THR A 397 14.59 6.68 30.06
N VAL A 398 13.99 7.86 30.18
CA VAL A 398 12.99 8.35 29.20
C VAL A 398 13.72 8.92 27.99
N LEU A 399 13.73 8.18 26.89
CA LEU A 399 14.41 8.57 25.64
C LEU A 399 13.64 9.63 24.85
N HIS A 400 12.30 9.60 24.93
CA HIS A 400 11.46 10.60 24.26
C HIS A 400 10.14 10.77 25.01
N THR A 401 9.76 12.03 25.27
CA THR A 401 8.47 12.39 25.86
C THR A 401 7.92 13.68 25.26
N THR A 402 6.62 13.90 25.41
CA THR A 402 5.94 15.14 24.99
C THR A 402 5.66 16.02 26.21
N PRO A 403 5.44 17.35 26.06
CA PRO A 403 5.12 18.24 27.18
C PRO A 403 3.90 17.79 28.01
N SER A 404 2.95 17.10 27.38
CA SER A 404 1.77 16.53 28.04
C SER A 404 2.05 15.26 28.86
N GLY A 405 3.21 14.63 28.71
CA GLY A 405 3.53 13.30 29.25
C GLY A 405 2.68 12.16 28.68
N HIS A 406 1.74 12.43 27.77
CA HIS A 406 0.79 11.46 27.23
C HIS A 406 0.73 11.59 25.71
N SER A 407 1.38 10.68 25.00
CA SER A 407 1.44 10.62 23.53
C SER A 407 1.67 9.18 23.09
N SER A 408 1.42 8.87 21.81
CA SER A 408 1.81 7.59 21.18
C SER A 408 3.33 7.46 20.96
N THR A 409 4.08 8.53 21.19
CA THR A 409 5.52 8.60 20.92
C THR A 409 6.37 8.51 22.18
N ILE A 410 5.80 8.26 23.37
CA ILE A 410 6.59 8.13 24.59
C ILE A 410 7.49 6.90 24.44
N LYS A 411 8.80 7.08 24.66
CA LYS A 411 9.80 6.02 24.56
C LYS A 411 10.60 5.96 25.84
N ILE A 412 10.63 4.79 26.47
CA ILE A 412 11.33 4.54 27.72
C ILE A 412 12.24 3.32 27.53
N GLU A 413 13.50 3.46 27.92
CA GLU A 413 14.45 2.37 28.06
C GLU A 413 14.43 1.87 29.51
N TYR A 414 14.09 0.60 29.68
CA TYR A 414 14.08 -0.10 30.96
C TYR A 414 15.33 -0.95 31.09
N GLN A 415 15.99 -0.89 32.25
CA GLN A 415 17.04 -1.81 32.65
C GLN A 415 16.39 -3.09 33.18
N LEU A 416 16.79 -4.24 32.64
CA LEU A 416 16.09 -5.52 32.84
C LEU A 416 16.65 -6.35 34.00
#